data_AF-A0A7C0TWP0-F1
#
_entry.id   AF-A0A7C0TWP0-F1
#
_cell.length_a   1.000
_cell.length_b   1.000
_cell.length_c   1.000
_cell.angle_alpha   90.00
_cell.angle_beta   90.00
_cell.angle_gamma   90.00
#
_symmetry.space_group_name_H-M   'P 1'
#
loop_
_entity.id
_entity.type
_entity.pdbx_description
1 polymer ?
#
loop_
_entity_poly.entity_id
_entity_poly.type
_entity_poly.pdbx_seq_one_letter_code
_entity_poly.pdbx_strand_id
1 'polypeptide(L)' 'MLFRIINDTGVPRNIRRAATEAIKMLQDPTLSPGVRAANAISILDEISQDPNMPAHTRIAIWNVVTLLETVKD' A
#
# COMPACT_ATOMS: atom_id res chain seq x y z
N MET A 1 -9.16 -0.55 1.66
CA MET A 1 -8.32 -0.97 2.80
C MET A 1 -7.28 0.08 3.16
N LEU A 2 -6.49 0.59 2.21
CA LEU A 2 -5.46 1.62 2.45
C LEU A 2 -5.98 2.90 3.14
N PHE A 3 -7.17 3.40 2.79
CA PHE A 3 -7.79 4.54 3.48
C PHE A 3 -8.00 4.33 4.99
N ARG A 4 -8.19 3.08 5.46
CA ARG A 4 -8.28 2.81 6.90
C ARG A 4 -6.93 3.05 7.58
N ILE A 5 -5.84 2.63 6.96
CA ILE A 5 -4.47 2.85 7.45
C ILE A 5 -4.16 4.35 7.49
N ILE A 6 -4.54 5.10 6.45
CA ILE A 6 -4.29 6.54 6.35
C ILE A 6 -5.00 7.35 7.45
N ASN A 7 -6.19 6.92 7.87
CA ASN A 7 -7.00 7.60 8.88
C ASN A 7 -6.77 7.06 10.31
N ASP A 8 -5.97 6.01 10.49
CA ASP A 8 -5.67 5.43 11.79
C ASP A 8 -4.57 6.24 12.50
N THR A 9 -4.96 7.00 13.54
CA THR A 9 -4.02 7.81 14.32
C THR A 9 -3.01 6.97 15.10
N GLY A 10 -3.29 5.68 15.34
CA GLY A 10 -2.38 4.73 15.97
C GLY A 10 -1.29 4.19 15.03
N VAL A 11 -1.37 4.48 13.73
CA VAL A 11 -0.34 4.07 12.74
C VAL A 11 0.70 5.18 12.58
N PRO A 12 2.01 4.89 12.63
CA PRO A 12 3.07 5.88 12.39
C PRO A 12 2.93 6.68 11.09
N ARG A 13 3.30 7.97 11.12
CA ARG A 13 3.09 8.93 10.02
C ARG A 13 3.73 8.48 8.70
N ASN A 14 4.92 7.89 8.74
CA ASN A 14 5.62 7.39 7.56
C ASN A 14 4.85 6.24 6.89
N ILE A 15 4.24 5.35 7.67
CA ILE A 15 3.40 4.25 7.16
C ILE A 15 2.14 4.78 6.50
N ARG A 16 1.47 5.76 7.13
CA ARG A 16 0.30 6.43 6.52
C ARG A 16 0.66 7.15 5.22
N ARG A 17 1.85 7.77 5.17
CA ARG A 17 2.36 8.40 3.95
C ARG A 17 2.59 7.38 2.85
N ALA A 18 3.24 6.25 3.13
CA ALA A 18 3.45 5.18 2.14
C ALA A 18 2.12 4.63 1.59
N ALA A 19 1.12 4.42 2.45
CA ALA A 19 -0.22 4.03 2.01
C ALA A 19 -0.87 5.08 1.09
N THR A 20 -0.62 6.37 1.34
CA THR A 20 -1.09 7.47 0.47
C THR A 20 -0.39 7.46 -0.89
N GLU A 21 0.93 7.25 -0.92
CA GLU A 21 1.70 7.15 -2.17
C GLU A 21 1.27 5.93 -2.99
N ALA A 22 1.02 4.78 -2.35
CA ALA A 22 0.49 3.60 -3.03
C ALA A 22 -0.87 3.87 -3.69
N ILE A 23 -1.77 4.63 -3.05
CA ILE A 23 -3.04 5.05 -3.67
C ILE A 23 -2.79 5.92 -4.91
N LYS A 24 -1.83 6.86 -4.86
CA LYS A 24 -1.51 7.69 -6.03
C LYS A 24 -1.05 6.84 -7.21
N MET A 25 -0.22 5.82 -6.98
CA MET A 25 0.21 4.89 -8.04
C MET A 25 -0.98 4.15 -8.66
N LEU A 26 -1.95 3.74 -7.84
CA LEU A 26 -3.17 3.08 -8.32
C LEU A 26 -4.09 4.00 -9.15
N GLN A 27 -3.98 5.31 -8.97
CA GLN A 27 -4.83 6.31 -9.60
C GLN A 27 -4.21 6.98 -10.83
N ASP A 28 -2.96 6.69 -11.18
CA ASP A 28 -2.29 7.32 -12.31
C ASP A 28 -2.91 6.87 -13.65
N PRO A 29 -3.68 7.73 -14.35
CA PRO A 29 -4.40 7.33 -15.56
C PRO A 29 -3.47 6.99 -16.73
N THR A 30 -2.19 7.38 -16.67
CA THR A 30 -1.22 7.22 -17.76
C THR A 30 -0.61 5.81 -17.83
N LEU A 31 -0.77 5.01 -16.77
CA LEU A 31 -0.19 3.68 -16.64
C LEU A 31 -1.24 2.59 -16.87
N SER A 32 -0.82 1.39 -17.28
CA SER A 32 -1.72 0.22 -17.34
C SER A 32 -2.09 -0.26 -15.93
N PRO A 33 -3.22 -0.98 -15.76
CA PRO A 33 -3.60 -1.53 -14.46
C PRO A 33 -2.51 -2.38 -13.82
N GLY A 34 -1.81 -3.22 -14.60
CA GLY A 34 -0.70 -4.05 -14.10
C GLY A 34 0.47 -3.22 -13.60
N VAL A 35 0.89 -2.20 -14.35
CA VAL A 35 1.99 -1.30 -13.94
C VAL A 35 1.63 -0.51 -12.68
N ARG A 36 0.39 -0.01 -12.58
CA ARG A 36 -0.10 0.67 -11.37
C ARG A 36 -0.04 -0.25 -10.13
N ALA A 37 -0.49 -1.49 -10.29
CA ALA A 37 -0.47 -2.48 -9.21
C ALA A 37 0.97 -2.79 -8.78
N ALA A 38 1.89 -3.03 -9.73
CA ALA A 38 3.29 -3.30 -9.46
C ALA A 38 3.98 -2.15 -8.69
N ASN A 39 3.74 -0.90 -9.11
CA ASN A 39 4.29 0.28 -8.43
C ASN A 39 3.75 0.41 -6.99
N ALA A 40 2.45 0.17 -6.79
CA ALA A 40 1.84 0.20 -5.47
C ALA A 40 2.36 -0.92 -4.56
N ILE A 41 2.53 -2.14 -5.08
CA ILE A 41 3.12 -3.27 -4.35
C ILE A 41 4.53 -2.92 -3.87
N SER A 42 5.38 -2.37 -4.75
CA SER A 42 6.75 -2.01 -4.38
C SER A 42 6.82 -1.06 -3.18
N ILE A 43 5.95 -0.03 -3.14
CA ILE A 43 5.86 0.91 -2.01
C ILE A 43 5.41 0.20 -0.73
N LEU A 44 4.41 -0.68 -0.85
CA LEU A 44 3.82 -1.40 0.28
C LEU A 44 4.77 -2.45 0.86
N ASP A 45 5.55 -3.12 0.01
CA ASP A 45 6.57 -4.08 0.43
C ASP A 45 7.72 -3.40 1.16
N GLU A 46 8.20 -2.27 0.65
CA GLU A 46 9.26 -1.50 1.31
C GLU A 46 8.83 -1.08 2.74
N ILE A 47 7.65 -0.44 2.85
CA ILE A 47 7.17 0.01 4.16
C ILE A 47 6.79 -1.15 5.09
N SER A 48 6.46 -2.33 4.55
CA SER A 48 6.21 -3.53 5.35
C SER A 48 7.42 -3.92 6.21
N GLN A 49 8.63 -3.56 5.80
CA GLN A 49 9.87 -3.85 6.55
C GLN A 49 10.14 -2.86 7.69
N ASP A 50 9.29 -1.84 7.88
CA ASP A 50 9.47 -0.86 8.96
C ASP A 50 9.41 -1.53 10.35
N PRO A 51 10.40 -1.30 11.23
CA PRO A 51 10.43 -1.90 12.57
C PRO A 51 9.30 -1.43 13.49
N ASN A 52 8.72 -0.26 13.22
CA ASN A 52 7.60 0.32 13.97
C ASN A 52 6.23 -0.04 13.37
N MET A 53 6.17 -0.93 12.39
CA MET A 53 4.92 -1.36 11.75
C MET A 53 4.00 -2.11 12.73
N PRO A 54 2.79 -1.59 13.01
CA PRO A 54 1.83 -2.29 13.87
C PRO A 54 1.38 -3.62 13.24
N ALA A 55 1.14 -4.63 14.07
CA ALA A 55 0.78 -5.98 13.61
C ALA A 55 -0.50 -5.99 12.76
N HIS A 56 -1.54 -5.25 13.18
CA HIS A 56 -2.79 -5.14 12.43
C HIS A 56 -2.60 -4.44 11.07
N THR A 57 -1.73 -3.45 11.02
CA THR A 57 -1.39 -2.73 9.79
C THR A 57 -0.60 -3.61 8.83
N ARG A 58 0.34 -4.42 9.34
CA ARG A 58 1.09 -5.40 8.54
C ARG A 58 0.17 -6.39 7.84
N ILE A 59 -0.79 -6.96 8.57
CA ILE A 59 -1.79 -7.89 8.00
C ILE A 59 -2.65 -7.18 6.94
N ALA A 60 -3.05 -5.94 7.20
CA ALA A 60 -3.82 -5.15 6.24
C ALA A 60 -3.02 -4.86 4.96
N ILE A 61 -1.72 -4.54 5.07
CA ILE A 61 -0.83 -4.35 3.92
C ILE A 61 -0.67 -5.65 3.14
N TRP A 62 -0.40 -6.77 3.83
CA TRP A 62 -0.27 -8.08 3.19
C TRP A 62 -1.52 -8.45 2.38
N ASN A 63 -2.71 -8.28 2.95
CA ASN A 63 -3.97 -8.52 2.23
C ASN A 63 -4.11 -7.63 0.98
N VAL A 64 -3.69 -6.36 1.05
CA VAL A 64 -3.71 -5.45 -0.11
C VAL A 64 -2.72 -5.91 -1.17
N VAL A 65 -1.50 -6.27 -0.79
CA VAL A 65 -0.48 -6.79 -1.72
C VAL A 65 -1.00 -8.04 -2.45
N THR A 66 -1.53 -9.03 -1.73
CA THR A 66 -2.09 -10.26 -2.33
C THR A 66 -3.24 -9.96 -3.31
N LEU A 67 -4.06 -8.95 -3.05
CA LEU A 67 -5.09 -8.52 -3.99
C LEU A 67 -4.48 -7.87 -5.23
N LEU A 68 -3.48 -7.00 -5.07
CA LEU A 68 -2.82 -6.31 -6.17
C LEU A 68 -2.02 -7.26 -7.06
N GLU A 69 -1.46 -8.35 -6.52
CA GLU A 69 -0.76 -9.39 -7.29
C GLU A 69 -1.66 -10.08 -8.33
N THR A 70 -2.99 -10.06 -8.12
CA THR A 70 -3.96 -10.62 -9.08
C THR A 70 -4.25 -9.70 -10.27
N VAL A 71 -3.86 -8.42 -10.19
CA VAL A 71 -4.08 -7.43 -11.25
C VAL A 71 -3.01 -7.64 -12.32
N LYS A 72 -3.46 -7.85 -13.55
CA LYS A 72 -2.64 -8.00 -14.75
C LYS A 72 -3.17 -7.09 -15.85
N ASP A 73 -2.39 -6.93 -16.91
CA ASP A 73 -2.82 -6.22 -18.13
C ASP A 73 -3.82 -7.03 -18.94
#